data_AF-A0A401FKB2-F1
#
_entry.id   AF-A0A401FKB2-F1
#
_cell.length_a   1.000
_cell.length_b   1.000
_cell.length_c   1.000
_cell.angle_alpha   90.00
_cell.angle_beta   90.00
_cell.angle_gamma   90.00
#
_symmetry.space_group_name_H-M   'P 1'
#
loop_
_entity.id
_entity.type
_entity.pdbx_description
1 polymer ?
#
loop_
_entity_poly.entity_id
_entity_poly.type
_entity_poly.pdbx_seq_one_letter_code
_entity_poly.pdbx_strand_id
1 'polypeptide(L)'
;MLLFSIAREDKHQFKAHSFYELQSTLSLSLSDIGTAQRKLEGVDLLATFKNNDGAYRFAIQLPLSSAEFLQTDLLTTLLLGRVGDATFNQLISRIDQPRNDFEQMDNISASLLDVFTVTKAAIQNPPEKSD
;
A
#
# COMPACT_ATOMS: atom_id res chain seq x y z
N MET A 1 3.81 -0.38 10.68
CA MET A 1 2.74 0.15 11.54
C MET A 1 3.03 1.57 12.05
N LEU A 2 4.17 1.85 12.68
CA LEU A 2 4.45 3.20 13.23
C LEU A 2 4.39 4.33 12.17
N LEU A 3 5.09 4.18 11.04
CA LEU A 3 5.06 5.19 9.97
C LEU A 3 3.63 5.47 9.46
N PHE A 4 2.77 4.45 9.41
CA PHE A 4 1.35 4.61 9.03
C PHE A 4 0.56 5.36 10.11
N SER A 5 0.87 5.14 11.38
CA SER A 5 0.27 5.90 12.49
C SER A 5 0.65 7.37 12.43
N ILE A 6 1.95 7.67 12.22
CA ILE A 6 2.45 9.05 12.10
C ILE A 6 1.78 9.74 10.90
N ALA A 7 1.78 9.11 9.72
CA ALA A 7 1.16 9.66 8.53
C ALA A 7 -0.35 9.97 8.71
N ARG A 8 -1.06 9.12 9.46
CA ARG A 8 -2.48 9.35 9.80
C ARG A 8 -2.67 10.50 10.78
N GLU A 9 -1.81 10.60 11.79
CA GLU A 9 -1.86 11.66 12.81
C GLU A 9 -1.59 13.04 12.19
N ASP A 10 -0.66 13.10 11.25
CA ASP A 10 -0.31 14.32 10.51
C ASP A 10 -1.38 14.73 9.48
N LYS A 11 -2.47 13.97 9.35
CA LYS A 11 -3.54 14.20 8.36
C LYS A 11 -3.00 14.37 6.93
N HIS A 12 -1.93 13.65 6.58
CA HIS A 12 -1.24 13.75 5.29
C HIS A 12 -0.56 15.12 5.02
N GLN A 13 -0.33 15.94 6.04
CA GLN A 13 0.51 17.13 5.93
C GLN A 13 1.99 16.75 6.06
N PHE A 14 2.88 17.49 5.41
CA PHE A 14 4.32 17.26 5.50
C PHE A 14 4.89 17.85 6.79
N LYS A 15 4.74 17.12 7.89
CA LYS A 15 5.37 17.46 9.17
C LYS A 15 6.74 16.80 9.29
N ALA A 16 7.72 17.55 9.78
CA ALA A 16 9.05 17.01 10.05
C ALA A 16 9.07 16.30 11.40
N HIS A 17 9.61 15.09 11.42
CA HIS A 17 9.82 14.27 12.61
C HIS A 17 11.30 13.95 12.79
N SER A 18 11.76 13.92 14.04
CA SER A 18 13.13 13.51 14.32
C SER A 18 13.29 11.98 14.26
N PHE A 19 14.45 11.48 13.83
CA PHE A 19 14.75 10.04 13.94
C PHE A 19 14.76 9.56 15.41
N TYR A 20 15.02 10.47 16.35
CA TYR A 20 14.95 10.17 17.79
C TYR A 20 13.55 9.71 18.21
N GLU A 21 12.48 10.34 17.70
CA GLU A 21 11.09 9.90 17.96
C GLU A 21 10.83 8.46 17.49
N LEU A 22 11.40 8.07 16.34
CA LEU A 22 11.29 6.69 15.85
C LEU A 22 12.04 5.71 16.75
N GLN A 23 13.26 6.07 17.17
CA GLN A 23 14.07 5.24 18.06
C GLN A 23 13.39 5.05 19.42
N SER A 24 12.89 6.12 20.03
CA SER A 24 12.22 6.06 21.33
C SER A 24 10.92 5.26 21.26
N THR A 25 10.13 5.44 20.19
CA THR A 25 8.83 4.78 20.05
C THR A 25 8.99 3.28 19.77
N LEU A 26 9.98 2.90 18.95
CA LEU A 26 10.22 1.50 18.59
C LEU A 26 11.16 0.79 19.57
N SER A 27 11.80 1.51 20.49
CA SER A 27 12.92 1.00 21.29
C SER A 27 14.02 0.36 20.42
N LEU A 28 14.35 0.98 19.29
CA LEU A 28 15.33 0.47 18.31
C LEU A 28 16.52 1.42 18.15
N SER A 29 17.69 0.86 17.86
CA SER A 29 18.84 1.66 17.46
C SER A 29 18.68 2.20 16.03
N LEU A 30 19.45 3.23 15.68
CA LEU A 30 19.46 3.75 14.30
C LEU A 30 19.90 2.68 13.28
N SER A 31 20.79 1.77 13.69
CA SER A 31 21.22 0.63 12.87
C SER A 31 20.08 -0.36 12.60
N ASP A 32 19.27 -0.64 13.62
CA ASP A 32 18.11 -1.53 13.48
C ASP A 32 17.05 -0.90 12.58
N ILE A 33 16.80 0.41 12.74
CA ILE A 33 15.90 1.17 11.87
C ILE A 33 16.40 1.12 10.42
N GLY A 34 17.69 1.39 10.18
CA GLY A 34 18.26 1.32 8.83
C GLY A 34 18.22 -0.09 8.23
N THR A 35 18.32 -1.13 9.04
CA THR A 35 18.15 -2.52 8.59
C THR A 35 16.70 -2.84 8.25
N ALA A 36 15.74 -2.40 9.07
CA ALA A 36 14.31 -2.57 8.81
C ALA A 36 13.87 -1.78 7.57
N GLN A 37 14.35 -0.54 7.41
CA GLN A 37 14.11 0.31 6.25
C GLN A 37 14.55 -0.40 4.96
N ARG A 38 15.79 -0.90 4.90
CA ARG A 38 16.29 -1.63 3.73
C ARG A 38 15.49 -2.87 3.39
N LYS A 39 14.99 -3.58 4.41
CA LYS A 39 14.11 -4.75 4.19
C LYS A 39 12.79 -4.33 3.55
N LEU A 40 12.18 -3.23 4.02
CA LEU A 40 10.93 -2.71 3.46
C LEU A 40 11.11 -2.18 2.04
N GLU A 41 12.22 -1.49 1.76
CA GLU A 41 12.59 -1.04 0.42
C GLU A 41 12.78 -2.22 -0.53
N GLY A 42 13.44 -3.30 -0.09
CA GLY A 42 13.67 -4.49 -0.90
C GLY A 42 12.41 -5.26 -1.29
N VAL A 43 11.27 -5.02 -0.62
CA VAL A 43 9.96 -5.57 -0.95
C VAL A 43 8.96 -4.51 -1.40
N ASP A 44 9.46 -3.32 -1.78
CA ASP A 44 8.70 -2.17 -2.29
C ASP A 44 7.61 -1.64 -1.35
N LEU A 45 7.69 -1.92 -0.05
CA LEU A 45 6.75 -1.38 0.95
C LEU A 45 7.12 0.04 1.41
N LEU A 46 8.30 0.52 1.01
CA LEU A 46 8.83 1.82 1.39
C LEU A 46 9.73 2.36 0.28
N ALA A 47 9.48 3.58 -0.16
CA ALA A 47 10.44 4.35 -0.94
C ALA A 47 11.02 5.48 -0.10
N THR A 48 12.34 5.65 -0.15
CA THR A 48 13.06 6.66 0.62
C THR A 48 13.73 7.66 -0.29
N PHE A 49 13.50 8.94 0.00
CA PHE A 49 14.12 10.07 -0.68
C PHE A 49 14.91 10.88 0.33
N LYS A 50 16.03 11.46 -0.11
CA LYS A 50 16.83 12.38 0.70
C LYS A 50 17.02 13.67 -0.08
N ASN A 51 16.76 14.81 0.54
CA ASN A 51 17.04 16.11 -0.07
C ASN A 51 18.48 16.57 0.23
N ASN A 52 18.87 17.70 -0.37
CA ASN A 52 20.20 18.27 -0.20
C ASN A 52 20.49 18.73 1.24
N ASP A 53 19.45 19.09 2.00
CA ASP A 53 19.56 19.51 3.41
C ASP A 53 19.70 18.32 4.38
N GLY A 54 19.71 17.09 3.86
CA GLY A 54 19.86 15.88 4.64
C GLY A 54 18.56 15.34 5.27
N ALA A 55 17.41 15.95 4.97
CA ALA A 55 16.11 15.47 5.40
C ALA A 55 15.65 14.27 4.57
N TYR A 56 15.04 13.30 5.26
CA TYR A 56 14.51 12.09 4.67
C TYR A 56 12.99 12.21 4.46
N ARG A 57 12.51 11.74 3.32
CA ARG A 57 11.08 11.58 3.02
C ARG A 57 10.79 10.12 2.74
N PHE A 58 9.86 9.56 3.51
CA PHE A 58 9.40 8.19 3.39
C PHE A 58 8.04 8.16 2.69
N ALA A 59 7.97 7.50 1.55
CA ALA A 59 6.71 7.19 0.87
C ALA A 59 6.32 5.74 1.19
N ILE A 60 5.25 5.57 1.97
CA ILE A 60 4.71 4.26 2.33
C ILE A 60 3.89 3.73 1.16
N GLN A 61 4.18 2.51 0.73
CA GLN A 61 3.44 1.86 -0.35
C GLN A 61 2.48 0.82 0.21
N LEU A 62 1.39 0.57 -0.51
CA LEU A 62 0.47 -0.52 -0.19
C LEU A 62 1.13 -1.85 -0.54
N PRO A 63 0.95 -2.89 0.29
CA PRO A 63 1.35 -4.23 -0.12
C PRO A 63 0.52 -4.68 -1.31
N LEU A 64 1.08 -5.62 -2.08
CA LEU A 64 0.32 -6.38 -3.06
C LEU A 64 -0.92 -7.02 -2.40
N SER A 65 -2.02 -7.08 -3.13
CA SER A 65 -3.15 -7.92 -2.72
C SER A 65 -2.69 -9.39 -2.63
N SER A 66 -3.44 -10.21 -1.90
CA SER A 66 -3.12 -11.62 -1.77
C SER A 66 -3.10 -12.35 -3.13
N ALA A 67 -3.95 -11.94 -4.07
CA ALA A 67 -3.96 -12.46 -5.43
C ALA A 67 -2.71 -12.06 -6.22
N GLU A 68 -2.34 -10.77 -6.22
CA GLU A 68 -1.15 -10.26 -6.91
C GLU A 68 0.14 -10.84 -6.33
N PHE A 69 0.22 -10.98 -5.00
CA PHE A 69 1.38 -11.59 -4.33
C PHE A 69 1.61 -13.01 -4.83
N LEU A 70 0.54 -13.81 -4.93
CA LEU A 70 0.63 -15.21 -5.34
C LEU A 70 0.88 -15.43 -6.83
N GLN A 71 0.57 -14.43 -7.67
CA GLN A 71 0.88 -14.48 -9.10
C GLN A 71 2.39 -14.39 -9.37
N THR A 72 3.21 -14.03 -8.38
CA THR A 72 4.66 -13.96 -8.53
C THR A 72 5.35 -15.22 -8.02
N ASP A 73 5.89 -16.03 -8.93
CA ASP A 73 6.55 -17.30 -8.61
C ASP A 73 7.62 -17.17 -7.51
N LEU A 74 8.40 -16.09 -7.55
CA LEU A 74 9.44 -15.81 -6.56
C LEU A 74 8.87 -15.60 -5.15
N LEU A 75 7.89 -14.70 -4.98
CA LEU A 75 7.34 -14.40 -3.66
C LEU A 75 6.56 -15.58 -3.10
N THR A 76 5.83 -16.31 -3.96
CA THR A 76 5.13 -17.54 -3.61
C THR A 76 6.10 -18.61 -3.12
N THR A 77 7.21 -18.83 -3.83
CA THR A 77 8.24 -19.80 -3.44
C THR A 77 8.92 -19.40 -2.13
N LEU A 78 9.25 -18.12 -1.96
CA LEU A 78 9.84 -17.60 -0.73
C LEU A 78 8.89 -17.75 0.46
N LEU A 79 7.61 -17.46 0.29
CA LEU A 79 6.61 -17.64 1.32
C LEU A 79 6.50 -19.12 1.71
N LEU A 80 6.36 -20.02 0.73
CA LEU A 80 6.30 -21.47 0.97
C LEU A 80 7.53 -21.96 1.75
N GLY A 81 8.73 -21.58 1.32
CA GLY A 81 9.96 -21.95 2.02
C GLY A 81 10.05 -21.38 3.44
N ARG A 82 9.42 -20.24 3.71
CA ARG A 82 9.44 -19.58 5.02
C ARG A 82 8.45 -20.17 6.03
N VAL A 83 7.28 -20.61 5.56
CA VAL A 83 6.16 -21.03 6.42
C VAL A 83 5.86 -22.54 6.38
N GLY A 84 6.40 -23.24 5.39
CA GLY A 84 6.18 -24.67 5.15
C GLY A 84 4.81 -24.98 4.53
N ASP A 85 4.66 -26.18 3.98
CA ASP A 85 3.50 -26.60 3.19
C ASP A 85 2.17 -26.47 3.94
N ALA A 86 2.12 -26.91 5.20
CA ALA A 86 0.89 -26.90 5.99
C ALA A 86 0.34 -25.48 6.17
N THR A 87 1.20 -24.55 6.58
CA THR A 87 0.82 -23.14 6.78
C THR A 87 0.51 -22.46 5.45
N PHE A 88 1.30 -22.76 4.41
CA PHE A 88 1.08 -22.21 3.08
C PHE A 88 -0.31 -22.60 2.56
N ASN A 89 -0.66 -23.89 2.60
CA ASN A 89 -1.98 -24.37 2.17
C ASN A 89 -3.14 -23.74 2.95
N GLN A 90 -2.95 -23.48 4.25
CA GLN A 90 -3.93 -22.75 5.06
C GLN A 90 -4.06 -21.27 4.69
N LEU A 91 -2.99 -20.63 4.23
CA LEU A 91 -3.04 -19.25 3.75
C LEU A 91 -3.76 -19.17 2.40
N ILE A 92 -3.43 -20.08 1.47
CA ILE A 92 -4.08 -20.13 0.16
C ILE A 92 -5.58 -20.41 0.29
N SER A 93 -5.99 -21.29 1.20
CA SER A 93 -7.42 -21.61 1.38
C SER A 93 -8.26 -20.46 1.95
N ARG A 94 -7.63 -19.44 2.54
CA ARG A 94 -8.30 -18.24 3.06
C ARG A 94 -8.36 -17.10 2.06
N ILE A 95 -7.63 -17.20 0.96
CA ILE A 95 -7.69 -16.20 -0.09
C ILE A 95 -9.01 -16.48 -0.80
N ASP A 96 -9.94 -15.54 -0.71
CA ASP A 96 -11.20 -15.60 -1.41
C ASP A 96 -10.90 -15.91 -2.87
N GLN A 97 -11.23 -17.12 -3.30
CA GLN A 97 -11.40 -17.37 -4.71
C GLN A 97 -12.53 -16.42 -5.13
N PRO A 98 -12.35 -15.63 -6.21
CA PRO A 98 -13.46 -14.85 -6.73
C PRO A 98 -14.63 -15.81 -6.87
N ARG A 99 -15.71 -15.53 -6.15
CA ARG A 99 -16.98 -16.22 -6.35
C ARG A 99 -17.39 -15.94 -7.78
N ASN A 100 -17.07 -16.87 -8.68
CA ASN A 100 -17.46 -16.84 -10.08
C ASN A 100 -18.96 -17.11 -10.26
N ASP A 101 -19.75 -16.96 -9.20
CA ASP A 101 -21.22 -16.97 -9.18
C ASP A 101 -21.81 -16.01 -10.25
N PHE A 102 -21.02 -15.03 -10.72
CA PHE A 102 -21.40 -14.07 -11.75
C PHE A 102 -21.10 -14.48 -13.19
N GLU A 103 -20.41 -15.60 -13.47
CA GLU A 103 -20.08 -16.00 -14.86
C GLU A 103 -21.34 -16.24 -15.72
N GLN A 104 -22.47 -16.56 -15.09
CA GLN A 104 -23.77 -16.76 -15.75
C GLN A 104 -24.75 -15.61 -15.50
N MET A 105 -24.30 -14.48 -14.94
CA MET A 105 -25.14 -13.34 -14.62
C MET A 105 -24.81 -12.15 -15.52
N ASP A 106 -25.83 -11.52 -16.07
CA ASP A 106 -25.66 -10.28 -16.81
C ASP A 106 -25.38 -9.12 -15.85
N ASN A 107 -24.33 -8.35 -16.13
CA ASN A 107 -24.06 -7.13 -15.39
C ASN A 107 -25.05 -6.02 -15.81
N ILE A 108 -26.09 -5.82 -15.00
CA ILE A 108 -27.10 -4.77 -15.18
C ILE A 108 -26.80 -3.48 -14.40
N SER A 109 -25.57 -3.30 -13.93
CA SER A 109 -25.19 -2.09 -13.17
C SER A 109 -25.30 -0.86 -14.06
N ALA A 110 -25.95 0.19 -13.57
CA ALA A 110 -26.00 1.47 -14.26
C ALA A 110 -24.59 2.08 -14.34
N SER A 111 -24.20 2.56 -15.52
CA SER A 111 -23.01 3.39 -15.68
C SER A 111 -23.24 4.79 -15.09
N LEU A 112 -22.16 5.52 -14.82
CA LEU A 112 -22.25 6.90 -14.32
C LEU A 112 -23.09 7.79 -15.25
N LEU A 113 -23.02 7.57 -16.56
CA LEU A 113 -23.78 8.33 -17.55
C LEU A 113 -25.25 7.92 -17.63
N ASP A 114 -25.61 6.74 -17.16
CA ASP A 114 -27.01 6.30 -17.07
C ASP A 114 -27.76 7.00 -15.93
N VAL A 115 -27.04 7.46 -14.91
CA VAL A 115 -27.63 8.07 -13.70
C VAL A 115 -27.43 9.58 -13.65
N PHE A 116 -26.30 10.08 -14.14
CA PHE A 116 -25.92 11.48 -13.98
C PHE A 116 -25.83 12.20 -15.33
N THR A 117 -26.47 13.36 -15.43
CA THR A 117 -26.33 14.24 -16.59
C THR A 117 -25.02 15.01 -16.50
N VAL A 118 -24.01 14.56 -17.22
CA VAL A 118 -22.75 15.30 -17.37
C VAL A 118 -22.89 16.32 -18.50
N THR A 119 -22.89 17.61 -18.16
CA THR A 119 -22.93 18.66 -19.19
C THR A 119 -21.57 18.82 -19.86
N LYS A 120 -21.56 19.09 -21.17
CA LYS A 120 -20.33 19.29 -21.96
C LYS A 120 -19.43 20.39 -21.39
N ALA A 121 -20.03 21.41 -20.77
CA ALA A 121 -19.33 22.49 -20.07
C ALA A 121 -18.55 22.01 -18.84
N ALA A 122 -19.07 21.05 -18.06
CA ALA A 122 -18.40 20.49 -16.89
C ALA A 122 -17.20 19.59 -17.26
N ILE A 123 -17.24 18.97 -18.45
CA ILE A 123 -16.13 18.16 -18.98
C ILE A 123 -15.01 19.06 -19.52
N GLN A 124 -15.38 20.19 -20.13
CA GLN A 124 -14.43 21.11 -20.77
C GLN A 124 -13.80 22.10 -19.80
N ASN A 125 -14.50 22.46 -18.71
CA ASN A 125 -14.00 23.35 -17.66
C ASN A 125 -14.12 22.67 -16.30
N PRO A 126 -13.28 21.67 -15.99
CA PRO A 126 -13.22 21.13 -14.64
C PRO A 126 -12.88 22.27 -13.67
N PRO A 127 -13.54 22.33 -12.49
CA PRO A 127 -13.30 23.41 -11.55
C PRO A 127 -11.83 23.45 -11.15
N GLU A 128 -11.20 24.62 -11.23
CA GLU A 128 -9.84 24.82 -10.75
C GLU A 128 -9.77 24.42 -9.28
N LYS A 129 -8.77 23.60 -8.96
CA LYS A 129 -8.48 23.20 -7.59
C LYS A 129 -7.98 24.44 -6.87
N SER A 130 -8.79 25.04 -6.00
CA SER A 130 -8.36 26.12 -5.13
C SER A 130 -7.37 25.55 -4.11
N ASP A 131 -6.11 25.99 -4.21
CA ASP A 131 -4.99 25.66 -3.32
C ASP A 131 -5.22 26.05 -1.86
#